data_AF-A0ABD3HDF2-F1
#
_entry.id   AF-A0ABD3HDF2-F1
#
_cell.length_a   1.000
_cell.length_b   1.000
_cell.length_c   1.000
_cell.angle_alpha   90.00
_cell.angle_beta   90.00
_cell.angle_gamma   90.00
#
_symmetry.space_group_name_H-M   'P 1'
#
loop_
_entity.id
_entity.type
_entity.pdbx_description
1 polymer ?
#
loop_
_entity_poly.entity_id
_entity_poly.type
_entity_poly.pdbx_seq_one_letter_code
_entity_poly.pdbx_strand_id
1 'polypeptide(L)'
;MNLRFAVTVYRDYDSPEVEGPDECNFTSNYTGPFSTFSRALAQIQLSNGLDYAEDVFTGLENAAKLDWRSMNRLLVHIGDAPCHGVEFHGGAVSDDYPGGDKYGRAIVTILRRLRQTCRVTRYFFCHISTYTHRMIQEFRKAAGTDDWIEEWQINDLDKVPEKVITASRASITESISLVQHGVTGQQIYVAEKVDPRIPDWNRMRVQEATEFVHRQCSSLEHLLKTIKEARPLELIRSPDSALLVQIALSPFSEAGNIRYPYYAQVKGRGTGRPIRLEVLKRFKTELGKPPSSQHTKQRYVQQMEVQTVSRQLAQEFNKCTSHLSGVPKVKFTEVTLLETEGKFYTKEKLLKGEWIRFSNNAEYVNKTNYAATLQAFSHWTYYITGGLLMVTDLQGVKVRDASAPSQYVFLLCDPAIHTNDANVLRFTNTNFGEHGYKLFLQNHECNDVCRHVRLPAGVTRS
;
A
#
# COMPACT_ATOMS: atom_id res chain seq x y z
N MET A 1 3.84 -9.14 6.08
CA MET A 1 2.92 -8.35 6.92
C MET A 1 2.25 -9.32 7.87
N ASN A 2 2.39 -9.14 9.19
CA ASN A 2 1.76 -10.03 10.16
C ASN A 2 0.36 -9.50 10.51
N LEU A 3 -0.62 -9.84 9.69
CA LEU A 3 -2.03 -9.60 10.01
C LEU A 3 -2.46 -10.54 11.15
N ARG A 4 -3.36 -10.05 12.00
CA ARG A 4 -4.00 -10.84 13.05
C ARG A 4 -5.48 -10.53 13.01
N PHE A 5 -6.30 -11.56 13.10
CA PHE A 5 -7.76 -11.45 13.06
C PHE A 5 -8.33 -11.89 14.39
N ALA A 6 -9.35 -11.17 14.85
CA ALA A 6 -10.20 -11.51 15.97
C ALA A 6 -11.65 -11.30 15.55
N VAL A 7 -12.57 -11.97 16.22
CA VAL A 7 -14.01 -11.76 16.03
C VAL A 7 -14.67 -11.79 17.40
N THR A 8 -15.69 -10.96 17.58
CA THR A 8 -16.63 -11.05 18.69
C THR A 8 -18.02 -10.83 18.11
N VAL A 9 -19.02 -11.49 18.69
CA VAL A 9 -20.43 -11.31 18.34
C VAL A 9 -21.20 -10.77 19.54
N TYR A 10 -22.32 -10.13 19.25
CA TYR A 10 -23.29 -9.71 20.24
C TYR A 10 -24.67 -10.20 19.82
N ARG A 11 -25.56 -10.35 20.81
CA ARG A 11 -26.96 -10.76 20.68
C ARG A 11 -27.77 -10.03 21.74
N ASP A 12 -29.06 -9.88 21.54
CA ASP A 12 -30.02 -9.37 22.53
C ASP A 12 -29.89 -10.09 23.89
N TYR A 13 -30.16 -9.37 24.97
CA TYR A 13 -30.05 -9.82 26.36
C TYR A 13 -30.84 -11.08 26.67
N ASP A 14 -31.99 -11.24 26.01
CA ASP A 14 -32.93 -12.34 26.25
C ASP A 14 -32.85 -13.43 25.18
N SER A 15 -31.80 -13.39 24.35
CA SER A 15 -31.48 -14.47 23.42
C SER A 15 -31.25 -15.80 24.17
N PRO A 16 -31.75 -16.93 23.64
CA PRO A 16 -31.50 -18.23 24.24
C PRO A 16 -29.99 -18.51 24.29
N GLU A 17 -29.53 -19.14 25.38
CA GLU A 17 -28.14 -19.60 25.49
C GLU A 17 -27.81 -20.54 24.31
N VAL A 18 -26.78 -20.19 23.56
CA VAL A 18 -26.26 -21.00 22.45
C VAL A 18 -24.95 -21.65 22.85
N GLU A 19 -24.74 -22.90 22.42
CA GLU A 19 -23.46 -23.58 22.63
C GLU A 19 -22.40 -23.05 21.66
N GLY A 20 -21.31 -22.49 22.20
CA GLY A 20 -20.15 -22.09 21.41
C GLY A 20 -19.44 -20.85 21.96
N PRO A 21 -18.23 -20.53 21.45
CA PRO A 21 -17.54 -19.30 21.83
C PRO A 21 -18.13 -18.07 21.11
N ASP A 22 -18.39 -17.01 21.86
CA ASP A 22 -18.83 -15.71 21.30
C ASP A 22 -17.68 -14.82 20.82
N GLU A 23 -16.45 -15.29 20.99
CA GLU A 23 -15.26 -14.59 20.58
C GLU A 23 -14.12 -15.51 20.16
N CYS A 24 -13.32 -15.01 19.23
CA CYS A 24 -12.00 -15.52 18.92
C CYS A 24 -11.01 -14.37 19.10
N ASN A 25 -10.08 -14.53 20.04
CA ASN A 25 -9.02 -13.54 20.24
C ASN A 25 -8.02 -13.53 19.07
N PHE A 26 -7.23 -12.47 18.96
CA PHE A 26 -6.33 -12.20 17.83
C PHE A 26 -5.39 -13.36 17.53
N THR A 27 -5.53 -13.92 16.33
CA THR A 27 -4.70 -15.00 15.82
C THR A 27 -4.07 -14.64 14.47
N SER A 28 -2.83 -15.07 14.25
CA SER A 28 -2.17 -15.04 12.94
C SER A 28 -2.47 -16.30 12.10
N ASN A 29 -3.16 -17.28 12.67
CA ASN A 29 -3.60 -18.49 11.97
C ASN A 29 -5.05 -18.30 11.48
N TYR A 30 -5.21 -17.60 10.36
CA TYR A 30 -6.50 -17.23 9.78
C TYR A 30 -6.75 -17.75 8.36
N THR A 31 -5.74 -18.32 7.71
CA THR A 31 -5.84 -18.82 6.32
C THR A 31 -6.17 -20.31 6.26
N GLY A 32 -7.15 -20.66 5.42
CA GLY A 32 -7.57 -22.04 5.18
C GLY A 32 -8.71 -22.49 6.10
N PRO A 33 -9.43 -23.57 5.74
CA PRO A 33 -10.64 -24.02 6.44
C PRO A 33 -10.37 -24.53 7.87
N PHE A 34 -9.15 -25.00 8.15
CA PHE A 34 -8.75 -25.53 9.45
C PHE A 34 -8.02 -24.52 10.34
N SER A 35 -7.93 -23.26 9.91
CA SER A 35 -7.28 -22.19 10.68
C SER A 35 -8.00 -21.98 12.02
N THR A 36 -7.28 -21.46 13.01
CA THR A 36 -7.88 -21.14 14.33
C THR A 36 -9.06 -20.18 14.16
N PHE A 37 -8.90 -19.17 13.30
CA PHE A 37 -9.95 -18.18 13.05
C PHE A 37 -11.15 -18.79 12.32
N SER A 38 -10.92 -19.56 11.24
CA SER A 38 -11.99 -20.19 10.45
C SER A 38 -12.80 -21.19 11.27
N ARG A 39 -12.13 -21.97 12.14
CA ARG A 39 -12.80 -22.89 13.04
C ARG A 39 -13.63 -22.17 14.09
N ALA A 40 -13.12 -21.07 14.65
CA ALA A 40 -13.88 -20.28 15.60
C ALA A 40 -15.11 -19.64 14.94
N LEU A 41 -14.97 -19.07 13.74
CA LEU A 41 -16.09 -18.54 12.96
C LEU A 41 -17.16 -19.61 12.67
N ALA A 42 -16.75 -20.82 12.31
CA ALA A 42 -17.67 -21.92 12.03
C ALA A 42 -18.44 -22.43 13.27
N GLN A 43 -17.97 -22.09 14.48
CA GLN A 43 -18.60 -22.46 15.75
C GLN A 43 -19.54 -21.37 16.28
N ILE A 44 -19.54 -20.17 15.70
CA ILE A 44 -20.44 -19.09 16.10
C ILE A 44 -21.85 -19.46 15.64
N GLN A 45 -22.77 -19.59 16.59
CA GLN A 45 -24.18 -19.80 16.33
C GLN A 45 -24.93 -18.46 16.35
N LEU A 46 -25.83 -18.28 15.38
CA LEU A 46 -26.73 -17.13 15.31
C LEU A 46 -28.08 -17.53 15.92
N SER A 47 -28.63 -16.66 16.75
CA SER A 47 -30.00 -16.75 17.26
C SER A 47 -30.66 -15.38 17.08
N ASN A 48 -31.97 -15.38 16.91
CA ASN A 48 -32.75 -14.14 16.83
C ASN A 48 -33.14 -13.71 18.25
N GLY A 49 -33.05 -12.42 18.53
CA GLY A 49 -33.58 -11.79 19.74
C GLY A 49 -35.11 -11.81 19.81
N LEU A 50 -35.66 -11.33 20.93
CA LEU A 50 -37.11 -11.22 21.13
C LEU A 50 -37.66 -9.89 20.59
N ASP A 51 -36.86 -8.84 20.62
CA ASP A 51 -37.14 -7.54 20.03
C ASP A 51 -36.18 -7.25 18.85
N TYR A 52 -36.19 -6.01 18.33
CA TYR A 52 -35.36 -5.63 17.17
C TYR A 52 -34.07 -4.93 17.58
N ALA A 53 -33.91 -4.55 18.84
CA ALA A 53 -32.71 -3.90 19.35
C ALA A 53 -31.76 -4.96 19.93
N GLU A 54 -30.45 -4.72 19.88
CA GLU A 54 -29.45 -5.73 20.27
C GLU A 54 -28.50 -5.23 21.38
N ASP A 55 -27.87 -6.14 22.15
CA ASP A 55 -26.85 -5.81 23.16
C ASP A 55 -25.47 -5.49 22.54
N VAL A 56 -25.45 -4.47 21.70
CA VAL A 56 -24.24 -3.95 21.05
C VAL A 56 -23.17 -3.55 22.08
N PHE A 57 -23.58 -3.12 23.27
CA PHE A 57 -22.65 -2.66 24.32
C PHE A 57 -21.79 -3.80 24.85
N THR A 58 -22.36 -5.00 25.04
CA THR A 58 -21.56 -6.19 25.40
C THR A 58 -20.61 -6.57 24.27
N GLY A 59 -21.05 -6.52 23.02
CA GLY A 59 -20.18 -6.77 21.86
C GLY A 59 -18.96 -5.85 21.83
N LEU A 60 -19.17 -4.55 22.03
CA LEU A 60 -18.09 -3.56 22.06
C LEU A 60 -17.18 -3.69 23.29
N GLU A 61 -17.71 -4.05 24.45
CA GLU A 61 -16.91 -4.37 25.64
C GLU A 61 -16.04 -5.61 25.44
N ASN A 62 -16.59 -6.66 24.84
CA ASN A 62 -15.82 -7.87 24.50
C ASN A 62 -14.74 -7.54 23.47
N ALA A 63 -15.08 -6.77 22.43
CA ALA A 63 -14.09 -6.24 21.49
C ALA A 63 -12.96 -5.50 22.22
N ALA A 64 -13.28 -4.68 23.22
CA ALA A 64 -12.28 -3.91 23.98
C ALA A 64 -11.37 -4.78 24.86
N LYS A 65 -11.77 -6.01 25.20
CA LYS A 65 -10.98 -6.98 26.00
C LYS A 65 -10.00 -7.80 25.17
N LEU A 66 -10.12 -7.80 23.84
CA LEU A 66 -9.24 -8.55 22.94
C LEU A 66 -7.77 -8.06 23.00
N ASP A 67 -6.83 -8.92 22.59
CA ASP A 67 -5.38 -8.64 22.57
C ASP A 67 -4.94 -7.69 21.43
N TRP A 68 -5.43 -6.45 21.47
CA TRP A 68 -5.06 -5.38 20.56
C TRP A 68 -3.56 -5.08 20.63
N ARG A 69 -2.86 -5.41 19.56
CA ARG A 69 -1.42 -5.18 19.32
C ARG A 69 -1.26 -4.88 17.83
N SER A 70 -0.10 -4.38 17.41
CA SER A 70 0.19 -3.77 16.09
C SER A 70 -0.03 -2.26 16.05
N MET A 71 0.58 -1.61 15.05
CA MET A 71 0.49 -0.16 14.83
C MET A 71 -0.90 0.24 14.32
N ASN A 72 -1.41 -0.50 13.33
CA ASN A 72 -2.73 -0.25 12.76
C ASN A 72 -3.73 -1.18 13.42
N ARG A 73 -4.79 -0.61 13.99
CA ARG A 73 -5.80 -1.34 14.76
C ARG A 73 -7.16 -0.93 14.26
N LEU A 74 -7.80 -1.87 13.57
CA LEU A 74 -9.04 -1.67 12.87
C LEU A 74 -10.17 -2.35 13.64
N LEU A 75 -11.23 -1.62 13.96
CA LEU A 75 -12.50 -2.22 14.35
C LEU A 75 -13.44 -2.18 13.14
N VAL A 76 -13.95 -3.33 12.74
CA VAL A 76 -15.05 -3.42 11.77
C VAL A 76 -16.26 -3.99 12.48
N HIS A 77 -17.33 -3.22 12.50
CA HIS A 77 -18.60 -3.58 13.13
C HIS A 77 -19.65 -3.67 12.03
N ILE A 78 -20.29 -4.82 11.92
CA ILE A 78 -21.31 -5.08 10.93
C ILE A 78 -22.62 -5.29 11.69
N GLY A 79 -23.63 -4.46 11.39
CA GLY A 79 -24.90 -4.50 12.11
C GLY A 79 -26.09 -4.17 11.22
N ASP A 80 -27.15 -4.95 11.39
CA ASP A 80 -28.46 -4.79 10.78
C ASP A 80 -29.52 -4.23 11.74
N ALA A 81 -29.27 -4.29 13.05
CA ALA A 81 -30.14 -3.76 14.10
C ALA A 81 -29.42 -2.71 14.98
N PRO A 82 -30.15 -1.70 15.50
CA PRO A 82 -29.60 -0.73 16.45
C PRO A 82 -29.42 -1.35 17.85
N CYS A 83 -28.72 -0.64 18.74
CA CYS A 83 -28.63 -1.03 20.15
C CYS A 83 -29.85 -0.57 20.95
N HIS A 84 -30.11 -1.22 22.09
CA HIS A 84 -31.13 -0.78 23.05
C HIS A 84 -30.95 0.68 23.48
N GLY A 85 -32.08 1.35 23.74
CA GLY A 85 -32.17 2.76 24.14
C GLY A 85 -32.86 3.61 23.07
N VAL A 86 -33.96 4.27 23.43
CA VAL A 86 -34.77 5.10 22.51
C VAL A 86 -33.98 6.27 21.90
N GLU A 87 -32.89 6.68 22.56
CA GLU A 87 -31.96 7.66 22.03
C GLU A 87 -31.23 7.17 20.76
N PHE A 88 -31.06 5.86 20.58
CA PHE A 88 -30.28 5.25 19.50
C PHE A 88 -31.07 4.84 18.27
N HIS A 89 -32.41 4.73 18.33
CA HIS A 89 -33.21 4.27 17.17
C HIS A 89 -34.57 4.95 16.97
N GLY A 90 -35.09 5.65 17.97
CA GLY A 90 -36.38 6.35 17.89
C GLY A 90 -37.60 5.45 18.14
N GLY A 91 -38.80 5.86 17.70
CA GLY A 91 -40.06 5.20 18.09
C GLY A 91 -40.54 4.08 17.17
N ALA A 92 -39.82 3.76 16.08
CA ALA A 92 -40.24 2.78 15.07
C ALA A 92 -39.57 1.40 15.23
N VAL A 93 -38.76 1.24 16.27
CA VAL A 93 -38.02 0.01 16.59
C VAL A 93 -38.63 -0.61 17.85
N SER A 94 -38.89 -1.92 17.80
CA SER A 94 -39.28 -2.68 18.99
C SER A 94 -38.07 -2.80 19.89
N ASP A 95 -38.18 -2.29 21.12
CA ASP A 95 -37.11 -2.27 22.11
C ASP A 95 -37.68 -2.56 23.51
N ASP A 96 -37.36 -3.73 24.05
CA ASP A 96 -37.73 -4.19 25.39
C ASP A 96 -36.88 -3.54 26.48
N TYR A 97 -35.77 -2.87 26.10
CA TYR A 97 -34.88 -2.13 26.97
C TYR A 97 -34.76 -0.64 26.54
N PRO A 98 -35.88 0.10 26.49
CA PRO A 98 -35.92 1.47 25.98
C PRO A 98 -35.09 2.47 26.83
N GLY A 99 -34.73 2.10 28.05
CA GLY A 99 -33.83 2.86 28.93
C GLY A 99 -32.33 2.71 28.61
N GLY A 100 -31.98 1.93 27.58
CA GLY A 100 -30.61 1.70 27.15
C GLY A 100 -29.99 0.42 27.74
N ASP A 101 -28.69 0.47 27.97
CA ASP A 101 -27.90 -0.68 28.43
C ASP A 101 -28.40 -1.27 29.77
N LYS A 102 -28.74 -2.56 29.78
CA LYS A 102 -29.24 -3.30 30.97
C LYS A 102 -28.30 -3.25 32.16
N TYR A 103 -26.99 -3.12 31.92
CA TYR A 103 -25.95 -3.09 32.95
C TYR A 103 -25.53 -1.67 33.35
N GLY A 104 -26.20 -0.63 32.85
CA GLY A 104 -25.93 0.77 33.16
C GLY A 104 -24.58 1.27 32.63
N ARG A 105 -24.02 0.62 31.61
CA ARG A 105 -22.76 1.04 30.98
C ARG A 105 -23.02 2.27 30.10
N ALA A 106 -22.06 3.17 30.07
CA ALA A 106 -22.12 4.34 29.20
C ALA A 106 -21.27 4.12 27.95
N ILE A 107 -21.86 4.32 26.76
CA ILE A 107 -21.16 4.12 25.48
C ILE A 107 -19.88 4.95 25.35
N VAL A 108 -19.89 6.17 25.90
CA VAL A 108 -18.71 7.05 25.97
C VAL A 108 -17.53 6.38 26.65
N THR A 109 -17.76 5.56 27.68
CA THR A 109 -16.70 4.85 28.40
C THR A 109 -16.11 3.74 27.54
N ILE A 110 -16.94 3.01 26.80
CA ILE A 110 -16.53 1.92 25.92
C ILE A 110 -15.74 2.47 24.73
N LEU A 111 -16.26 3.50 24.05
CA LEU A 111 -15.60 4.16 22.92
C LEU A 111 -14.27 4.79 23.35
N ARG A 112 -14.22 5.42 24.53
CA ARG A 112 -12.97 5.94 25.10
C ARG A 112 -11.96 4.81 25.32
N ARG A 113 -12.38 3.65 25.83
CA ARG A 113 -11.48 2.49 26.02
C ARG A 113 -10.95 1.99 24.67
N LEU A 114 -11.81 1.82 23.67
CA LEU A 114 -11.40 1.40 22.32
C LEU A 114 -10.39 2.40 21.71
N ARG A 115 -10.65 3.70 21.79
CA ARG A 115 -9.79 4.73 21.21
C ARG A 115 -8.49 4.94 21.98
N GLN A 116 -8.55 5.07 23.30
CA GLN A 116 -7.41 5.51 24.11
C GLN A 116 -6.60 4.34 24.66
N THR A 117 -7.27 3.29 25.15
CA THR A 117 -6.60 2.12 25.75
C THR A 117 -6.20 1.11 24.68
N CYS A 118 -7.18 0.66 23.88
CA CYS A 118 -6.94 -0.32 22.82
C CYS A 118 -6.22 0.30 21.60
N ARG A 119 -6.17 1.63 21.52
CA ARG A 119 -5.60 2.44 20.41
C ARG A 119 -6.15 2.06 19.04
N VAL A 120 -7.46 1.80 18.96
CA VAL A 120 -8.14 1.61 17.67
C VAL A 120 -7.95 2.88 16.83
N THR A 121 -7.31 2.73 15.68
CA THR A 121 -6.96 3.85 14.80
C THR A 121 -8.17 4.28 13.97
N ARG A 122 -8.98 3.29 13.54
CA ARG A 122 -10.19 3.48 12.74
C ARG A 122 -11.26 2.48 13.17
N TYR A 123 -12.49 2.96 13.26
CA TYR A 123 -13.70 2.20 13.52
C TYR A 123 -14.62 2.36 12.32
N PHE A 124 -14.80 1.28 11.57
CA PHE A 124 -15.72 1.18 10.45
C PHE A 124 -17.01 0.52 10.90
N PHE A 125 -18.13 1.24 10.76
CA PHE A 125 -19.46 0.68 10.92
C PHE A 125 -20.08 0.38 9.55
N CYS A 126 -20.54 -0.84 9.36
CA CYS A 126 -21.18 -1.34 8.16
C CYS A 126 -22.67 -1.48 8.38
N HIS A 127 -23.45 -0.54 7.85
CA HIS A 127 -24.92 -0.57 7.89
C HIS A 127 -25.45 -1.63 6.92
N ILE A 128 -26.08 -2.67 7.44
CA ILE A 128 -26.90 -3.59 6.63
C ILE A 128 -28.32 -3.03 6.49
N SER A 129 -28.80 -2.29 7.48
CA SER A 129 -30.12 -1.63 7.47
C SER A 129 -30.01 -0.12 7.69
N THR A 130 -31.11 0.60 7.47
CA THR A 130 -31.19 2.03 7.77
C THR A 130 -31.38 2.33 9.26
N TYR A 131 -31.79 1.35 10.08
CA TYR A 131 -32.17 1.58 11.48
C TYR A 131 -30.97 1.89 12.39
N THR A 132 -29.76 1.55 11.98
CA THR A 132 -28.52 1.77 12.74
C THR A 132 -27.93 3.18 12.61
N HIS A 133 -28.44 4.03 11.72
CA HIS A 133 -27.88 5.37 11.48
C HIS A 133 -27.92 6.25 12.74
N ARG A 134 -29.05 6.24 13.44
CA ARG A 134 -29.21 7.05 14.67
C ARG A 134 -28.26 6.56 15.77
N MET A 135 -28.07 5.26 15.89
CA MET A 135 -27.12 4.69 16.85
C MET A 135 -25.71 5.22 16.61
N ILE A 136 -25.25 5.21 15.37
CA ILE A 136 -23.89 5.69 15.04
C ILE A 136 -23.77 7.21 15.15
N GLN A 137 -24.83 7.97 14.90
CA GLN A 137 -24.86 9.40 15.22
C GLN A 137 -24.62 9.66 16.71
N GLU A 138 -25.28 8.91 17.60
CA GLU A 138 -25.04 9.03 19.04
C GLU A 138 -23.66 8.53 19.46
N PHE A 139 -23.13 7.47 18.82
CA PHE A 139 -21.76 7.01 19.08
C PHE A 139 -20.72 8.07 18.72
N ARG A 140 -20.90 8.79 17.61
CA ARG A 140 -20.02 9.90 17.23
C ARG A 140 -20.09 11.05 18.23
N LYS A 141 -21.29 11.44 18.67
CA LYS A 141 -21.45 12.45 19.73
C LYS A 141 -20.72 12.02 21.01
N ALA A 142 -20.87 10.76 21.41
CA ALA A 142 -20.22 10.20 22.59
C ALA A 142 -18.70 10.08 22.44
N ALA A 143 -18.18 9.88 21.23
CA ALA A 143 -16.74 9.80 20.97
C ALA A 143 -16.02 11.14 21.16
N GLY A 144 -16.74 12.27 21.06
CA GLY A 144 -16.19 13.63 21.21
C GLY A 144 -15.35 14.12 20.02
N THR A 145 -14.80 13.21 19.21
CA THR A 145 -14.21 13.45 17.90
C THR A 145 -14.69 12.38 16.91
N ASP A 146 -15.04 12.79 15.70
CA ASP A 146 -15.56 11.92 14.63
C ASP A 146 -14.47 11.44 13.65
N ASP A 147 -13.23 11.92 13.82
CA ASP A 147 -12.07 11.69 12.96
C ASP A 147 -11.65 10.22 12.80
N TRP A 148 -12.27 9.29 13.52
CA TRP A 148 -11.93 7.86 13.53
C TRP A 148 -13.12 6.92 13.39
N ILE A 149 -14.36 7.42 13.26
CA ILE A 149 -15.57 6.59 13.06
C ILE A 149 -16.16 6.84 11.68
N GLU A 150 -15.99 5.85 10.80
CA GLU A 150 -16.44 5.86 9.41
C GLU A 150 -17.64 4.93 9.22
N GLU A 151 -18.56 5.30 8.33
CA GLU A 151 -19.78 4.55 8.04
C GLU A 151 -19.80 4.10 6.59
N TRP A 152 -20.25 2.87 6.35
CA TRP A 152 -20.52 2.35 5.02
C TRP A 152 -21.89 1.69 4.95
N GLN A 153 -22.64 2.04 3.91
CA GLN A 153 -23.85 1.32 3.55
C GLN A 153 -23.52 0.05 2.76
N ILE A 154 -24.09 -1.08 3.19
CA ILE A 154 -24.01 -2.38 2.51
C ILE A 154 -25.40 -2.71 1.98
N ASN A 155 -25.58 -2.49 0.68
CA ASN A 155 -26.81 -2.85 -0.04
C ASN A 155 -26.77 -4.28 -0.61
N ASP A 156 -25.61 -4.92 -0.53
CA ASP A 156 -25.30 -6.22 -1.13
C ASP A 156 -24.30 -6.93 -0.22
N LEU A 157 -24.72 -8.02 0.42
CA LEU A 157 -23.93 -8.76 1.40
C LEU A 157 -22.66 -9.36 0.76
N ASP A 158 -22.66 -9.63 -0.54
CA ASP A 158 -21.48 -10.14 -1.25
C ASP A 158 -20.35 -9.09 -1.31
N LYS A 159 -20.64 -7.81 -1.02
CA LYS A 159 -19.66 -6.72 -0.96
C LYS A 159 -19.05 -6.50 0.42
N VAL A 160 -19.51 -7.21 1.46
CA VAL A 160 -18.94 -7.12 2.81
C VAL A 160 -17.43 -7.41 2.79
N PRO A 161 -16.93 -8.48 2.16
CA PRO A 161 -15.49 -8.75 2.13
C PRO A 161 -14.69 -7.64 1.44
N GLU A 162 -15.20 -7.09 0.33
CA GLU A 162 -14.56 -5.99 -0.40
C GLU A 162 -14.42 -4.74 0.48
N LYS A 163 -15.47 -4.40 1.24
CA LYS A 163 -15.47 -3.28 2.18
C LYS A 163 -14.44 -3.49 3.29
N VAL A 164 -14.44 -4.64 3.95
CA VAL A 164 -13.45 -4.97 5.00
C VAL A 164 -12.01 -4.85 4.49
N ILE A 165 -11.75 -5.36 3.27
CA ILE A 165 -10.44 -5.25 2.60
C ILE A 165 -10.10 -3.78 2.33
N THR A 166 -11.06 -2.98 1.88
CA THR A 166 -10.88 -1.55 1.62
C THR A 166 -10.52 -0.77 2.89
N ALA A 167 -11.18 -1.02 4.01
CA ALA A 167 -10.91 -0.38 5.32
C ALA A 167 -9.50 -0.68 5.78
N SER A 168 -9.16 -1.97 5.71
CA SER A 168 -7.84 -2.45 6.07
C SER A 168 -6.77 -1.75 5.22
N ARG A 169 -6.98 -1.65 3.90
CA ARG A 169 -6.06 -0.98 2.97
C ARG A 169 -5.95 0.53 3.22
N ALA A 170 -7.06 1.23 3.42
CA ALA A 170 -7.09 2.67 3.68
C ALA A 170 -6.31 3.00 4.96
N SER A 171 -6.60 2.28 6.06
CA SER A 171 -5.90 2.41 7.34
C SER A 171 -4.40 2.13 7.23
N ILE A 172 -4.01 1.09 6.47
CA ILE A 172 -2.60 0.81 6.18
C ILE A 172 -1.94 1.94 5.40
N THR A 173 -2.63 2.45 4.37
CA THR A 173 -2.12 3.49 3.47
C THR A 173 -1.94 4.81 4.21
N GLU A 174 -2.90 5.20 5.03
CA GLU A 174 -2.84 6.40 5.84
C GLU A 174 -1.71 6.32 6.87
N SER A 175 -1.56 5.16 7.53
CA SER A 175 -0.45 4.95 8.47
C SER A 175 0.91 5.00 7.76
N ILE A 176 1.01 4.48 6.53
CA ILE A 176 2.20 4.63 5.68
C ILE A 176 2.39 6.10 5.25
N SER A 177 1.30 6.83 5.01
CA SER A 177 1.32 8.24 4.57
C SER A 177 1.67 9.20 5.71
N LEU A 178 1.24 8.93 6.94
CA LEU A 178 1.66 9.67 8.15
C LEU A 178 3.14 9.43 8.46
N VAL A 179 3.63 8.21 8.24
CA VAL A 179 5.07 7.89 8.25
C VAL A 179 5.82 8.64 7.14
N GLN A 180 5.20 8.87 5.98
CA GLN A 180 5.76 9.71 4.90
C GLN A 180 5.81 11.21 5.22
N HIS A 181 4.89 11.72 6.06
CA HIS A 181 4.78 13.14 6.42
C HIS A 181 5.43 13.49 7.77
N GLY A 182 6.18 12.57 8.38
CA GLY A 182 6.96 12.86 9.59
C GLY A 182 6.14 13.14 10.84
N VAL A 183 4.83 12.82 10.85
CA VAL A 183 4.02 12.93 12.07
C VAL A 183 4.27 11.68 12.93
N THR A 184 4.84 11.94 14.09
CA THR A 184 5.42 10.99 15.05
C THR A 184 4.56 9.75 15.33
N GLY A 185 5.08 8.59 14.93
CA GLY A 185 4.69 7.26 15.39
C GLY A 185 5.95 6.39 15.48
N GLN A 186 6.07 5.60 16.56
CA GLN A 186 7.24 4.78 16.95
C GLN A 186 8.19 4.38 15.81
N GLN A 187 9.49 4.62 16.01
CA GLN A 187 10.56 4.23 15.09
C GLN A 187 10.49 2.72 14.79
N ILE A 188 10.04 2.36 13.58
CA ILE A 188 9.80 0.96 13.17
C ILE A 188 11.08 0.28 12.68
N TYR A 189 12.02 1.07 12.18
CA TYR A 189 13.25 0.59 11.55
C TYR A 189 14.47 0.95 12.39
N VAL A 190 15.51 0.12 12.29
CA VAL A 190 16.84 0.44 12.81
C VAL A 190 17.31 1.75 12.15
N ALA A 191 17.59 2.74 12.98
CA ALA A 191 18.21 3.99 12.52
C ALA A 191 19.64 3.72 12.06
N GLU A 192 19.97 4.29 10.91
CA GLU A 192 21.36 4.33 10.43
C GLU A 192 21.81 5.77 10.39
N LYS A 193 23.08 5.99 10.75
CA LYS A 193 23.68 7.32 10.66
C LYS A 193 23.74 7.74 9.20
N VAL A 194 23.02 8.80 8.85
CA VAL A 194 23.05 9.41 7.52
C VAL A 194 24.31 10.27 7.34
N ASP A 195 24.98 10.15 6.20
CA ASP A 195 26.04 11.06 5.78
C ASP A 195 25.82 11.47 4.31
N PRO A 196 25.36 12.70 4.04
CA PRO A 196 25.01 13.15 2.70
C PRO A 196 26.24 13.38 1.80
N ARG A 197 27.46 13.32 2.33
CA ARG A 197 28.68 13.63 1.58
C ARG A 197 29.13 12.43 0.75
N ILE A 198 29.67 12.69 -0.44
CA ILE A 198 30.36 11.67 -1.23
C ILE A 198 31.59 11.23 -0.42
N PRO A 199 31.80 9.92 -0.17
CA PRO A 199 32.91 9.45 0.64
C PRO A 199 34.26 9.60 -0.08
N ASP A 200 35.34 9.62 0.70
CA ASP A 200 36.68 9.41 0.17
C ASP A 200 36.86 7.94 -0.21
N TRP A 201 36.80 7.67 -1.52
CA TRP A 201 36.86 6.33 -2.08
C TRP A 201 38.17 5.61 -1.80
N ASN A 202 39.28 6.31 -1.56
CA ASN A 202 40.55 5.65 -1.22
C ASN A 202 40.49 4.93 0.14
N ARG A 203 39.53 5.32 0.99
CA ARG A 203 39.31 4.73 2.32
C ARG A 203 38.20 3.68 2.32
N MET A 204 37.48 3.53 1.21
CA MET A 204 36.38 2.57 1.08
C MET A 204 36.91 1.22 0.62
N ARG A 205 36.44 0.15 1.24
CA ARG A 205 36.85 -1.22 0.88
C ARG A 205 36.34 -1.60 -0.51
N VAL A 206 37.24 -2.11 -1.35
CA VAL A 206 36.90 -2.72 -2.63
C VAL A 206 36.36 -4.13 -2.38
N GLN A 207 35.21 -4.45 -2.99
CA GLN A 207 34.54 -5.74 -2.90
C GLN A 207 34.28 -6.27 -4.31
N GLU A 208 34.40 -7.58 -4.50
CA GLU A 208 33.89 -8.23 -5.71
C GLU A 208 32.35 -8.34 -5.63
N ALA A 209 31.69 -8.08 -6.75
CA ALA A 209 30.24 -8.14 -6.84
C ALA A 209 29.80 -8.79 -8.15
N THR A 210 28.65 -9.44 -8.10
CA THR A 210 27.95 -9.97 -9.28
C THR A 210 26.72 -9.14 -9.55
N GLU A 211 26.58 -8.63 -10.78
CA GLU A 211 25.39 -7.91 -11.24
C GLU A 211 24.44 -8.82 -12.02
N PHE A 212 23.15 -8.71 -11.71
CA PHE A 212 22.05 -9.37 -12.41
C PHE A 212 21.06 -8.36 -12.94
N VAL A 213 20.44 -8.68 -14.07
CA VAL A 213 19.43 -7.85 -14.74
C VAL A 213 18.21 -8.69 -15.07
N HIS A 214 17.06 -8.05 -15.18
CA HIS A 214 15.89 -8.69 -15.79
C HIS A 214 16.05 -8.72 -17.31
N ARG A 215 15.85 -9.87 -17.92
CA ARG A 215 15.78 -10.00 -19.38
C ARG A 215 14.62 -9.13 -19.87
N GLN A 216 14.92 -8.23 -20.81
CA GLN A 216 13.90 -7.36 -21.41
C GLN A 216 12.96 -8.22 -22.27
N CYS A 217 11.66 -7.93 -22.21
CA CYS A 217 10.72 -8.55 -23.12
C CYS A 217 10.90 -7.90 -24.50
N SER A 218 10.77 -8.72 -25.54
CA SER A 218 10.96 -8.30 -26.94
C SER A 218 9.86 -7.36 -27.45
N SER A 219 8.69 -7.35 -26.80
CA SER A 219 7.54 -6.52 -27.17
C SER A 219 6.63 -6.29 -25.95
N LEU A 220 5.72 -5.32 -26.08
CA LEU A 220 4.65 -5.11 -25.11
C LEU A 220 3.79 -6.36 -24.92
N GLU A 221 3.42 -7.04 -26.00
CA GLU A 221 2.63 -8.27 -25.95
C GLU A 221 3.32 -9.36 -25.12
N HIS A 222 4.63 -9.55 -25.32
CA HIS A 222 5.42 -10.50 -24.53
C HIS A 222 5.48 -10.10 -23.04
N LEU A 223 5.63 -8.80 -22.74
CA LEU A 223 5.57 -8.31 -21.37
C LEU A 223 4.21 -8.60 -20.71
N LEU A 224 3.11 -8.26 -21.38
CA LEU A 224 1.76 -8.47 -20.87
C LEU A 224 1.44 -9.97 -20.67
N LYS A 225 1.86 -10.82 -21.62
CA LYS A 225 1.71 -12.28 -21.51
C LYS A 225 2.44 -12.82 -20.28
N THR A 226 3.70 -12.42 -20.10
CA THR A 226 4.52 -12.81 -18.94
C THR A 226 3.87 -12.41 -17.61
N ILE A 227 3.31 -11.20 -17.55
CA ILE A 227 2.62 -10.70 -16.34
C ILE A 227 1.33 -11.49 -16.08
N LYS A 228 0.47 -11.67 -17.09
CA LYS A 228 -0.82 -12.41 -16.97
C LYS A 228 -0.65 -13.86 -16.54
N GLU A 229 0.43 -14.50 -16.97
CA GLU A 229 0.76 -15.88 -16.55
C GLU A 229 1.44 -15.91 -15.17
N ALA A 230 1.49 -14.79 -14.45
CA ALA A 230 2.13 -14.63 -13.15
C ALA A 230 3.61 -15.03 -13.11
N ARG A 231 4.28 -15.09 -14.27
CA ARG A 231 5.69 -15.47 -14.38
C ARG A 231 6.58 -14.27 -14.05
N PRO A 232 7.51 -14.37 -13.09
CA PRO A 232 8.52 -13.33 -12.87
C PRO A 232 9.35 -13.10 -14.13
N LEU A 233 9.77 -11.86 -14.38
CA LEU A 233 10.77 -11.59 -15.41
C LEU A 233 12.05 -12.40 -15.12
N GLU A 234 12.63 -12.96 -16.18
CA GLU A 234 13.80 -13.83 -16.06
C GLU A 234 15.01 -13.04 -15.57
N LEU A 235 15.57 -13.48 -14.45
CA LEU A 235 16.79 -12.91 -13.88
C LEU A 235 18.03 -13.55 -14.53
N ILE A 236 18.82 -12.76 -15.24
CA ILE A 236 20.06 -13.21 -15.88
C ILE A 236 21.27 -12.48 -15.29
N ARG A 237 22.46 -13.09 -15.35
CA ARG A 237 23.70 -12.37 -15.06
C ARG A 237 23.94 -11.33 -16.15
N SER A 238 24.33 -10.12 -15.74
CA SER A 238 24.77 -9.08 -16.68
C SER A 238 25.97 -9.60 -17.51
N PRO A 239 26.07 -9.27 -18.80
CA PRO A 239 27.24 -9.64 -19.62
C PRO A 239 28.57 -9.16 -18.99
N ASP A 240 28.53 -8.02 -18.30
CA ASP A 240 29.65 -7.44 -17.55
C ASP A 240 29.47 -7.63 -16.02
N SER A 241 28.91 -8.78 -15.61
CA SER A 241 28.47 -9.01 -14.23
C SER A 241 29.56 -8.98 -13.18
N ALA A 242 30.82 -9.24 -13.55
CA ALA A 242 31.95 -9.19 -12.61
C ALA A 242 32.35 -7.74 -12.37
N LEU A 243 31.97 -7.21 -11.21
CA LEU A 243 32.22 -5.83 -10.81
C LEU A 243 33.16 -5.76 -9.60
N LEU A 244 33.91 -4.68 -9.53
CA LEU A 244 34.54 -4.18 -8.31
C LEU A 244 33.72 -3.00 -7.81
N VAL A 245 33.27 -3.07 -6.56
CA VAL A 245 32.42 -2.04 -5.94
C VAL A 245 33.03 -1.52 -4.65
N GLN A 246 32.88 -0.22 -4.43
CA GLN A 246 33.13 0.44 -3.16
C GLN A 246 31.83 1.09 -2.73
N ILE A 247 31.40 0.82 -1.51
CA ILE A 247 30.09 1.24 -0.99
C ILE A 247 30.34 2.15 0.20
N ALA A 248 29.65 3.30 0.26
CA ALA A 248 29.71 4.20 1.41
C ALA A 248 29.28 3.46 2.70
N LEU A 249 29.92 3.80 3.83
CA LEU A 249 29.61 3.20 5.13
C LEU A 249 28.21 3.59 5.64
N SER A 250 27.75 4.78 5.27
CA SER A 250 26.49 5.38 5.69
C SER A 250 25.62 5.68 4.48
N PRO A 251 24.28 5.57 4.60
CA PRO A 251 23.40 6.06 3.57
C PRO A 251 23.45 7.59 3.49
N PHE A 252 23.18 8.15 2.32
CA PHE A 252 23.23 9.61 2.12
C PHE A 252 21.89 10.31 2.34
N SER A 253 20.82 9.54 2.58
CA SER A 253 19.49 10.06 2.90
C SER A 253 18.70 9.05 3.71
N GLU A 254 17.79 9.53 4.56
CA GLU A 254 16.80 8.70 5.27
C GLU A 254 15.37 8.86 4.74
N ALA A 255 15.17 9.77 3.77
CA ALA A 255 13.86 10.17 3.26
C ALA A 255 13.07 9.05 2.56
N GLY A 256 13.75 7.98 2.14
CA GLY A 256 13.09 6.80 1.59
C GLY A 256 12.35 6.02 2.66
N ASN A 257 11.08 5.67 2.44
CA ASN A 257 10.26 5.00 3.46
C ASN A 257 10.80 3.65 3.90
N ILE A 258 11.20 2.81 2.94
CA ILE A 258 11.52 1.39 3.17
C ILE A 258 12.93 1.01 2.75
N ARG A 259 13.70 1.93 2.15
CA ARG A 259 15.07 1.67 1.68
C ARG A 259 15.99 2.85 1.99
N TYR A 260 17.24 2.54 2.34
CA TYR A 260 18.34 3.49 2.46
C TYR A 260 19.17 3.51 1.17
N PRO A 261 19.45 4.70 0.59
CA PRO A 261 20.35 4.85 -0.54
C PRO A 261 21.78 5.15 -0.08
N TYR A 262 22.75 4.47 -0.68
CA TYR A 262 24.19 4.60 -0.44
C TYR A 262 24.88 5.02 -1.73
N TYR A 263 25.89 5.89 -1.62
CA TYR A 263 26.79 6.12 -2.74
C TYR A 263 27.63 4.87 -2.98
N ALA A 264 27.86 4.55 -4.25
CA ALA A 264 28.80 3.51 -4.63
C ALA A 264 29.66 3.91 -5.83
N GLN A 265 30.93 3.53 -5.82
CA GLN A 265 31.77 3.48 -7.01
C GLN A 265 31.78 2.07 -7.58
N VAL A 266 31.53 1.98 -8.88
CA VAL A 266 31.38 0.71 -9.60
C VAL A 266 32.32 0.69 -10.80
N LYS A 267 33.11 -0.38 -10.91
CA LYS A 267 34.06 -0.61 -12.00
C LYS A 267 33.91 -2.03 -12.53
N GLY A 268 33.92 -2.22 -13.85
CA GLY A 268 33.91 -3.58 -14.43
C GLY A 268 35.29 -4.23 -14.31
N ARG A 269 35.33 -5.47 -13.82
CA ARG A 269 36.58 -6.22 -13.58
C ARG A 269 37.25 -6.55 -14.92
N GLY A 270 38.46 -6.02 -15.15
CA GLY A 270 39.21 -6.25 -16.39
C GLY A 270 38.65 -5.57 -17.65
N THR A 271 37.60 -4.75 -17.53
CA THR A 271 36.86 -4.22 -18.69
C THR A 271 37.39 -2.91 -19.27
N GLY A 272 38.43 -2.28 -18.68
CA GLY A 272 38.94 -0.96 -19.08
C GLY A 272 37.94 0.20 -18.98
N ARG A 273 36.67 -0.07 -18.62
CA ARG A 273 35.59 0.91 -18.54
C ARG A 273 35.81 1.91 -17.41
N PRO A 274 35.32 3.16 -17.58
CA PRO A 274 35.45 4.18 -16.55
C PRO A 274 34.69 3.79 -15.27
N ILE A 275 35.20 4.26 -14.13
CA ILE A 275 34.54 4.15 -12.83
C ILE A 275 33.25 4.97 -12.87
N ARG A 276 32.15 4.40 -12.38
CA ARG A 276 30.84 5.06 -12.32
C ARG A 276 30.44 5.32 -10.87
N LEU A 277 29.91 6.52 -10.61
CA LEU A 277 29.22 6.84 -9.37
C LEU A 277 27.74 6.46 -9.51
N GLU A 278 27.30 5.51 -8.70
CA GLU A 278 25.96 4.94 -8.72
C GLU A 278 25.34 4.96 -7.32
N VAL A 279 24.06 4.60 -7.23
CA VAL A 279 23.29 4.50 -5.99
C VAL A 279 22.97 3.04 -5.74
N LEU A 280 23.32 2.54 -4.55
CA LEU A 280 22.84 1.26 -4.04
C LEU A 280 21.74 1.49 -3.04
N LYS A 281 20.59 0.86 -3.22
CA LYS A 281 19.47 0.90 -2.28
C LYS A 281 19.36 -0.42 -1.55
N ARG A 282 19.31 -0.34 -0.22
CA ARG A 282 19.14 -1.47 0.70
C ARG A 282 17.83 -1.30 1.47
N PHE A 283 17.07 -2.37 1.70
CA PHE A 283 15.88 -2.27 2.56
C PHE A 283 16.24 -1.80 3.97
N LYS A 284 15.35 -1.05 4.63
CA LYS A 284 15.49 -0.77 6.06
C LYS A 284 15.21 -2.06 6.84
N THR A 285 15.95 -2.27 7.92
CA THR A 285 15.75 -3.41 8.82
C THR A 285 14.72 -3.03 9.89
N GLU A 286 13.60 -3.73 9.96
CA GLU A 286 12.60 -3.59 11.04
C GLU A 286 13.21 -3.93 12.41
N LEU A 287 12.85 -3.18 13.45
CA LEU A 287 13.25 -3.47 14.83
C LEU A 287 12.75 -4.86 15.27
N GLY A 288 13.59 -5.58 16.00
CA GLY A 288 13.26 -6.91 16.53
C GLY A 288 13.18 -8.03 15.48
N LYS A 289 13.54 -7.76 14.22
CA LYS A 289 13.58 -8.74 13.14
C LYS A 289 15.02 -8.95 12.65
N PRO A 290 15.49 -10.20 12.47
CA PRO A 290 16.85 -10.44 11.99
C PRO A 290 17.01 -9.92 10.55
N PRO A 291 18.16 -9.33 10.18
CA PRO A 291 18.40 -8.85 8.82
C PRO A 291 18.19 -9.94 7.75
N SER A 292 18.58 -11.19 8.04
CA SER A 292 18.47 -12.32 7.12
C SER A 292 17.04 -12.63 6.68
N SER A 293 16.02 -12.35 7.52
CA SER A 293 14.61 -12.56 7.14
C SER A 293 14.06 -11.44 6.26
N GLN A 294 14.75 -10.30 6.19
CA GLN A 294 14.28 -9.09 5.50
C GLN A 294 15.04 -8.80 4.20
N HIS A 295 16.31 -9.19 4.12
CA HIS A 295 17.19 -8.95 2.98
C HIS A 295 17.32 -10.18 2.07
N THR A 296 16.20 -10.81 1.70
CA THR A 296 16.22 -11.95 0.79
C THR A 296 16.43 -11.48 -0.66
N LYS A 297 17.15 -12.28 -1.46
CA LYS A 297 17.37 -12.02 -2.90
C LYS A 297 16.04 -11.75 -3.64
N GLN A 298 15.04 -12.58 -3.35
CA GLN A 298 13.70 -12.48 -3.95
C GLN A 298 13.07 -11.09 -3.75
N ARG A 299 13.18 -10.50 -2.55
CA ARG A 299 12.60 -9.17 -2.27
C ARG A 299 13.22 -8.07 -3.13
N TYR A 300 14.54 -8.11 -3.33
CA TYR A 300 15.23 -7.16 -4.20
C TYR A 300 14.91 -7.39 -5.68
N VAL A 301 14.78 -8.65 -6.11
CA VAL A 301 14.38 -9.00 -7.50
C VAL A 301 12.96 -8.49 -7.80
N GLN A 302 12.03 -8.64 -6.84
CA GLN A 302 10.66 -8.12 -6.96
C GLN A 302 10.65 -6.59 -7.05
N GLN A 303 11.42 -5.90 -6.21
CA GLN A 303 11.56 -4.44 -6.28
C GLN A 303 12.16 -3.97 -7.62
N MET A 304 13.14 -4.71 -8.13
CA MET A 304 13.74 -4.45 -9.44
C MET A 304 12.73 -4.66 -10.57
N GLU A 305 11.87 -5.68 -10.47
CA GLU A 305 10.86 -5.99 -11.49
C GLU A 305 9.87 -4.84 -11.69
N VAL A 306 9.41 -4.19 -10.61
CA VAL A 306 8.51 -3.02 -10.67
C VAL A 306 9.10 -1.90 -11.53
N GLN A 307 10.38 -1.59 -11.34
CA GLN A 307 11.08 -0.60 -12.15
C GLN A 307 11.24 -1.06 -13.60
N THR A 308 11.63 -2.32 -13.83
CA THR A 308 11.84 -2.86 -15.19
C THR A 308 10.56 -2.84 -16.03
N VAL A 309 9.42 -3.24 -15.45
CA VAL A 309 8.11 -3.17 -16.11
C VAL A 309 7.78 -1.72 -16.46
N SER A 310 7.93 -0.80 -15.50
CA SER A 310 7.65 0.63 -15.70
C SER A 310 8.54 1.24 -16.79
N ARG A 311 9.81 0.82 -16.85
CA ARG A 311 10.76 1.25 -17.90
C ARG A 311 10.34 0.77 -19.29
N GLN A 312 9.95 -0.50 -19.45
CA GLN A 312 9.49 -1.02 -20.74
C GLN A 312 8.22 -0.31 -21.21
N LEU A 313 7.25 -0.07 -20.31
CA LEU A 313 6.05 0.71 -20.62
C LEU A 313 6.39 2.16 -21.01
N ALA A 314 7.33 2.80 -20.33
CA ALA A 314 7.78 4.14 -20.69
C ALA A 314 8.47 4.19 -22.06
N GLN A 315 9.21 3.14 -22.44
CA GLN A 315 9.77 3.02 -23.79
C GLN A 315 8.68 2.96 -24.86
N GLU A 316 7.65 2.14 -24.64
CA GLU A 316 6.49 2.06 -25.55
C GLU A 316 5.71 3.38 -25.60
N PHE A 317 5.46 4.03 -24.46
CA PHE A 317 4.83 5.34 -24.41
C PHE A 317 5.61 6.40 -25.20
N ASN A 318 6.94 6.42 -25.07
CA ASN A 318 7.79 7.33 -25.84
C ASN A 318 7.76 7.04 -27.34
N LYS A 319 7.61 5.77 -27.75
CA LYS A 319 7.40 5.43 -29.17
C LYS A 319 6.07 6.01 -29.66
N CYS A 320 4.99 5.80 -28.89
CA CYS A 320 3.65 6.32 -29.21
C CYS A 320 3.60 7.85 -29.30
N THR A 321 4.40 8.55 -28.50
CA THR A 321 4.41 10.03 -28.42
C THR A 321 5.54 10.68 -29.22
N SER A 322 6.39 9.90 -29.91
CA SER A 322 7.60 10.40 -30.59
C SER A 322 7.35 11.45 -31.67
N HIS A 323 6.16 11.45 -32.28
CA HIS A 323 5.75 12.40 -33.32
C HIS A 323 5.17 13.71 -32.74
N LEU A 324 4.89 13.76 -31.44
CA LEU A 324 4.28 14.90 -30.78
C LEU A 324 5.34 15.92 -30.34
N SER A 325 5.25 17.14 -30.87
CA SER A 325 6.08 18.26 -30.41
C SER A 325 5.69 18.69 -29.00
N GLY A 326 6.67 18.95 -28.14
CA GLY A 326 6.40 19.52 -26.82
C GLY A 326 6.02 18.52 -25.74
N VAL A 327 6.00 17.21 -26.03
CA VAL A 327 5.79 16.14 -25.05
C VAL A 327 7.15 15.66 -24.52
N PRO A 328 7.50 15.92 -23.25
CA PRO A 328 8.75 15.43 -22.67
C PRO A 328 8.81 13.90 -22.64
N LYS A 329 10.01 13.33 -22.85
CA LYS A 329 10.18 11.87 -22.74
C LYS A 329 10.04 11.41 -21.28
N VAL A 330 9.47 10.23 -21.07
CA VAL A 330 9.39 9.56 -19.77
C VAL A 330 10.44 8.47 -19.71
N LYS A 331 11.40 8.54 -18.80
CA LYS A 331 12.46 7.52 -18.69
C LYS A 331 12.65 7.08 -17.24
N PHE A 332 12.49 5.80 -17.00
CA PHE A 332 12.87 5.18 -15.73
C PHE A 332 14.36 4.80 -15.73
N THR A 333 15.03 5.03 -14.59
CA THR A 333 16.38 4.50 -14.35
C THR A 333 16.39 2.98 -14.55
N GLU A 334 17.48 2.48 -15.11
CA GLU A 334 17.73 1.05 -15.11
C GLU A 334 18.14 0.64 -13.69
N VAL A 335 17.43 -0.34 -13.14
CA VAL A 335 17.73 -0.93 -11.84
C VAL A 335 18.26 -2.34 -12.08
N THR A 336 19.39 -2.65 -11.47
CA THR A 336 20.01 -3.98 -11.49
C THR A 336 20.12 -4.53 -10.07
N LEU A 337 20.23 -5.84 -9.93
CA LEU A 337 20.50 -6.48 -8.65
C LEU A 337 22.01 -6.64 -8.50
N LEU A 338 22.57 -6.13 -7.41
CA LEU A 338 23.97 -6.33 -7.05
C LEU A 338 24.06 -7.29 -5.86
N GLU A 339 24.88 -8.33 -6.01
CA GLU A 339 25.21 -9.31 -4.96
C GLU A 339 26.69 -9.20 -4.61
N THR A 340 27.01 -8.96 -3.33
CA THR A 340 28.38 -8.85 -2.84
C THR A 340 28.46 -9.29 -1.38
N GLU A 341 29.42 -10.15 -1.04
CA GLU A 341 29.63 -10.66 0.33
C GLU A 341 28.35 -11.20 1.02
N GLY A 342 27.50 -11.90 0.26
CA GLY A 342 26.23 -12.44 0.77
C GLY A 342 25.14 -11.38 1.03
N LYS A 343 25.35 -10.13 0.60
CA LYS A 343 24.39 -9.03 0.69
C LYS A 343 23.83 -8.68 -0.68
N PHE A 344 22.59 -8.17 -0.68
CA PHE A 344 21.86 -7.76 -1.87
C PHE A 344 21.51 -6.27 -1.84
N TYR A 345 21.61 -5.63 -3.00
CA TYR A 345 21.23 -4.24 -3.24
C TYR A 345 20.53 -4.11 -4.59
N THR A 346 19.59 -3.19 -4.70
CA THR A 346 19.20 -2.65 -6.02
C THR A 346 20.16 -1.53 -6.38
N LYS A 347 20.69 -1.52 -7.60
CA LYS A 347 21.66 -0.54 -8.09
C LYS A 347 21.07 0.28 -9.23
N GLU A 348 21.27 1.58 -9.21
CA GLU A 348 20.85 2.48 -10.28
C GLU A 348 21.74 3.71 -10.42
N LYS A 349 21.53 4.50 -11.48
CA LYS A 349 22.28 5.75 -11.68
C LYS A 349 21.90 6.80 -10.64
N LEU A 350 22.90 7.56 -10.20
CA LEU A 350 22.65 8.77 -9.41
C LEU A 350 21.95 9.83 -10.28
N LEU A 351 20.73 10.20 -9.89
CA LEU A 351 20.01 11.32 -10.51
C LEU A 351 20.49 12.63 -9.89
N LYS A 352 20.85 13.59 -10.75
CA LYS A 352 21.25 14.94 -10.36
C LYS A 352 20.18 15.94 -10.81
N GLY A 353 19.76 16.81 -9.91
CA GLY A 353 18.74 17.82 -10.16
C GLY A 353 17.83 17.99 -8.96
N GLU A 354 16.86 18.90 -9.09
CA GLU A 354 15.80 19.06 -8.11
C GLU A 354 14.90 17.83 -8.12
N TRP A 355 14.73 17.22 -6.94
CA TRP A 355 13.86 16.07 -6.76
C TRP A 355 12.40 16.51 -6.68
N ILE A 356 11.55 15.91 -7.51
CA ILE A 356 10.12 16.22 -7.58
C ILE A 356 9.33 14.92 -7.48
N ARG A 357 8.38 14.89 -6.54
CA ARG A 357 7.29 13.90 -6.54
C ARG A 357 6.13 14.48 -7.33
N PHE A 358 5.86 13.94 -8.51
CA PHE A 358 4.82 14.41 -9.44
C PHE A 358 3.44 13.83 -9.09
N SER A 359 3.43 12.58 -8.64
CA SER A 359 2.26 11.90 -8.08
C SER A 359 2.70 10.88 -7.03
N ASN A 360 1.75 10.40 -6.22
CA ASN A 360 1.97 9.22 -5.39
C ASN A 360 1.24 7.99 -5.96
N ASN A 361 1.20 6.91 -5.21
CA ASN A 361 0.41 5.70 -5.51
C ASN A 361 -1.02 5.76 -4.97
N ALA A 362 -1.55 6.94 -4.67
CA ALA A 362 -2.90 7.21 -4.20
C ALA A 362 -3.45 8.45 -4.94
N GLU A 363 -4.03 9.41 -4.21
CA GLU A 363 -4.70 10.58 -4.80
C GLU A 363 -3.82 11.81 -5.04
N TYR A 364 -2.57 11.83 -4.54
CA TYR A 364 -1.75 13.04 -4.62
C TYR A 364 -1.24 13.27 -6.03
N VAL A 365 -1.49 14.48 -6.53
CA VAL A 365 -0.90 15.05 -7.74
C VAL A 365 -0.29 16.41 -7.41
N ASN A 366 0.95 16.62 -7.83
CA ASN A 366 1.64 17.88 -7.61
C ASN A 366 1.08 18.97 -8.51
N LYS A 367 0.26 19.87 -7.96
CA LYS A 367 -0.38 20.97 -8.71
C LYS A 367 0.60 22.10 -9.06
N THR A 368 1.62 22.33 -8.23
CA THR A 368 2.63 23.37 -8.46
C THR A 368 3.58 23.01 -9.61
N ASN A 369 4.07 21.76 -9.59
CA ASN A 369 4.93 21.20 -10.65
C ASN A 369 4.14 20.20 -11.49
N TYR A 370 2.96 20.61 -11.98
CA TYR A 370 2.09 19.73 -12.73
C TYR A 370 2.76 19.21 -14.01
N ALA A 371 2.76 17.89 -14.18
CA ALA A 371 3.38 17.21 -15.31
C ALA A 371 2.32 16.45 -16.12
N ALA A 372 1.69 17.15 -17.07
CA ALA A 372 0.64 16.60 -17.93
C ALA A 372 1.02 15.25 -18.57
N THR A 373 2.25 15.15 -19.08
CA THR A 373 2.79 13.93 -19.69
C THR A 373 2.89 12.76 -18.73
N LEU A 374 3.19 13.01 -17.45
CA LEU A 374 3.27 11.97 -16.44
C LEU A 374 1.88 11.48 -16.01
N GLN A 375 0.91 12.39 -15.92
CA GLN A 375 -0.50 12.02 -15.71
C GLN A 375 -1.05 11.20 -16.88
N ALA A 376 -0.75 11.62 -18.12
CA ALA A 376 -1.10 10.88 -19.32
C ALA A 376 -0.39 9.52 -19.40
N PHE A 377 0.86 9.43 -18.94
CA PHE A 377 1.60 8.17 -18.88
C PHE A 377 0.92 7.16 -17.94
N SER A 378 0.58 7.54 -16.70
CA SER A 378 -0.16 6.65 -15.78
C SER A 378 -1.47 6.17 -16.39
N HIS A 379 -2.28 7.09 -16.94
CA HIS A 379 -3.53 6.73 -17.62
C HIS A 379 -3.28 5.79 -18.81
N TRP A 380 -2.31 6.12 -19.67
CA TRP A 380 -1.95 5.31 -20.82
C TRP A 380 -1.53 3.89 -20.43
N THR A 381 -0.77 3.72 -19.34
CA THR A 381 -0.38 2.37 -18.88
C THR A 381 -1.60 1.51 -18.51
N TYR A 382 -2.60 2.09 -17.87
CA TYR A 382 -3.85 1.39 -17.59
C TYR A 382 -4.59 0.99 -18.86
N TYR A 383 -4.73 1.93 -19.79
CA TYR A 383 -5.46 1.70 -21.04
C TYR A 383 -4.76 0.67 -21.94
N ILE A 384 -3.46 0.85 -22.20
CA ILE A 384 -2.70 0.00 -23.14
C ILE A 384 -2.53 -1.44 -22.62
N THR A 385 -2.59 -1.63 -21.31
CA THR A 385 -2.51 -2.96 -20.69
C THR A 385 -3.88 -3.64 -20.61
N GLY A 386 -4.95 -3.00 -21.10
CA GLY A 386 -6.33 -3.50 -21.01
C GLY A 386 -6.83 -3.58 -19.57
N GLY A 387 -6.42 -2.63 -18.73
CA GLY A 387 -6.76 -2.59 -17.30
C GLY A 387 -5.94 -3.54 -16.41
N LEU A 388 -4.99 -4.29 -16.97
CA LEU A 388 -4.17 -5.25 -16.20
C LEU A 388 -3.34 -4.56 -15.12
N LEU A 389 -2.72 -3.41 -15.44
CA LEU A 389 -1.91 -2.67 -14.48
C LEU A 389 -1.86 -1.17 -14.77
N MET A 390 -1.52 -0.38 -13.75
CA MET A 390 -1.25 1.05 -13.85
C MET A 390 0.05 1.40 -13.13
N VAL A 391 0.93 2.16 -13.79
CA VAL A 391 2.16 2.68 -13.16
C VAL A 391 1.85 4.00 -12.45
N THR A 392 2.21 4.10 -11.16
CA THR A 392 1.97 5.26 -10.29
C THR A 392 3.23 5.61 -9.46
N ASP A 393 3.12 6.53 -8.50
CA ASP A 393 4.23 7.07 -7.69
C ASP A 393 5.38 7.63 -8.55
N LEU A 394 5.02 8.57 -9.44
CA LEU A 394 5.98 9.13 -10.39
C LEU A 394 6.82 10.21 -9.71
N GLN A 395 8.10 9.89 -9.49
CA GLN A 395 9.06 10.75 -8.81
C GLN A 395 10.45 10.68 -9.44
N GLY A 396 11.20 11.78 -9.36
CA GLY A 396 12.56 11.86 -9.90
C GLY A 396 12.96 13.30 -10.23
N VAL A 397 13.63 13.49 -11.37
CA VAL A 397 14.14 14.81 -11.81
C VAL A 397 13.64 15.17 -13.20
N LYS A 398 13.40 16.45 -13.46
CA LYS A 398 13.10 17.00 -14.79
C LYS A 398 14.34 17.72 -15.32
N VAL A 399 14.91 17.22 -16.41
CA VAL A 399 16.15 17.78 -16.99
C VAL A 399 15.97 18.03 -18.49
N ARG A 400 16.87 18.82 -19.11
CA ARG A 400 16.91 18.98 -20.56
C ARG A 400 17.48 17.71 -21.21
N ASP A 401 16.94 17.30 -22.35
CA ASP A 401 17.46 16.16 -23.10
C ASP A 401 18.84 16.51 -23.67
N ALA A 402 19.85 15.72 -23.33
CA ALA A 402 21.22 15.94 -23.79
C ALA A 402 21.34 15.86 -25.31
N SER A 403 20.51 15.06 -25.98
CA SER A 403 20.51 14.95 -27.45
C SER A 403 19.62 16.00 -28.13
N ALA A 404 18.75 16.67 -27.37
CA ALA A 404 17.81 17.67 -27.88
C ALA A 404 17.52 18.73 -26.79
N PRO A 405 18.42 19.72 -26.57
CA PRO A 405 18.34 20.63 -25.41
C PRO A 405 17.07 21.48 -25.31
N SER A 406 16.31 21.61 -26.40
CA SER A 406 14.99 22.25 -26.45
C SER A 406 13.88 21.39 -25.85
N GLN A 407 14.11 20.09 -25.63
CA GLN A 407 13.16 19.15 -25.05
C GLN A 407 13.52 18.83 -23.59
N TYR A 408 12.50 18.60 -22.77
CA TYR A 408 12.67 18.07 -21.42
C TYR A 408 12.56 16.54 -21.43
N VAL A 409 13.16 15.92 -20.43
CA VAL A 409 12.99 14.51 -20.08
C VAL A 409 12.73 14.38 -18.59
N PHE A 410 11.76 13.55 -18.24
CA PHE A 410 11.54 13.09 -16.88
C PHE A 410 12.41 11.86 -16.65
N LEU A 411 13.39 11.96 -15.76
CA LEU A 411 14.19 10.83 -15.28
C LEU A 411 13.59 10.38 -13.95
N LEU A 412 12.92 9.23 -13.95
CA LEU A 412 12.12 8.73 -12.84
C LEU A 412 12.74 7.48 -12.21
N CYS A 413 12.43 7.25 -10.93
CA CYS A 413 12.75 6.01 -10.24
C CYS A 413 11.75 5.71 -9.13
N ASP A 414 11.79 4.46 -8.64
CA ASP A 414 10.93 3.97 -7.57
C ASP A 414 9.42 4.17 -7.83
N PRO A 415 8.88 3.74 -9.00
CA PRO A 415 7.45 3.74 -9.23
C PRO A 415 6.75 2.69 -8.38
N ALA A 416 5.44 2.82 -8.30
CA ALA A 416 4.52 1.77 -7.87
C ALA A 416 3.75 1.21 -9.08
N ILE A 417 3.23 -0.01 -8.94
CA ILE A 417 2.31 -0.60 -9.92
C ILE A 417 1.06 -1.06 -9.18
N HIS A 418 -0.11 -0.62 -9.67
CA HIS A 418 -1.40 -1.16 -9.27
C HIS A 418 -1.82 -2.25 -10.24
N THR A 419 -2.26 -3.40 -9.72
CA THR A 419 -2.87 -4.49 -10.49
C THR A 419 -3.85 -5.25 -9.60
N ASN A 420 -5.03 -5.56 -10.13
CA ASN A 420 -6.04 -6.38 -9.45
C ASN A 420 -5.87 -7.88 -9.73
N ASP A 421 -4.89 -8.26 -10.55
CA ASP A 421 -4.59 -9.67 -10.80
C ASP A 421 -4.03 -10.28 -9.51
N ALA A 422 -4.86 -11.08 -8.85
CA ALA A 422 -4.53 -11.76 -7.60
C ALA A 422 -3.34 -12.72 -7.75
N ASN A 423 -2.95 -13.08 -8.97
CA ASN A 423 -1.77 -13.90 -9.23
C ASN A 423 -0.47 -13.06 -9.33
N VAL A 424 -0.57 -11.73 -9.40
CA VAL A 424 0.55 -10.79 -9.56
C VAL A 424 0.83 -10.05 -8.24
N LEU A 425 0.92 -10.79 -7.14
CA LEU A 425 1.22 -10.24 -5.79
C LEU A 425 2.66 -9.73 -5.64
N ARG A 426 3.52 -9.93 -6.64
CA ARG A 426 4.96 -9.65 -6.56
C ARG A 426 5.34 -8.18 -6.74
N PHE A 427 4.40 -7.29 -7.10
CA PHE A 427 4.64 -5.84 -7.20
C PHE A 427 4.68 -5.10 -5.85
N THR A 428 5.00 -5.82 -4.78
CA THR A 428 5.29 -5.31 -3.43
C THR A 428 4.08 -4.64 -2.74
N ASN A 429 4.30 -4.10 -1.55
CA ASN A 429 3.26 -3.51 -0.70
C ASN A 429 2.71 -2.17 -1.23
N THR A 430 3.23 -1.65 -2.35
CA THR A 430 2.74 -0.42 -3.00
C THR A 430 1.60 -0.66 -3.99
N ASN A 431 1.23 -1.93 -4.23
CA ASN A 431 0.10 -2.30 -5.06
C ASN A 431 -1.24 -2.19 -4.29
N PHE A 432 -2.05 -1.17 -4.59
CA PHE A 432 -3.40 -0.99 -4.04
C PHE A 432 -4.51 -1.66 -4.86
N GLY A 433 -4.13 -2.45 -5.86
CA GLY A 433 -5.03 -3.17 -6.74
C GLY A 433 -6.05 -2.26 -7.42
N GLU A 434 -7.28 -2.76 -7.50
CA GLU A 434 -8.37 -2.05 -8.17
C GLU A 434 -8.68 -0.68 -7.58
N HIS A 435 -8.61 -0.56 -6.27
CA HIS A 435 -8.84 0.71 -5.61
C HIS A 435 -7.82 1.77 -6.03
N GLY A 436 -6.54 1.42 -6.14
CA GLY A 436 -5.48 2.36 -6.51
C GLY A 436 -5.71 3.00 -7.87
N TYR A 437 -5.97 2.19 -8.90
CA TYR A 437 -6.23 2.75 -10.23
C TYR A 437 -7.63 3.39 -10.34
N LYS A 438 -8.65 2.91 -9.62
CA LYS A 438 -9.97 3.59 -9.58
C LYS A 438 -9.85 4.98 -8.98
N LEU A 439 -9.11 5.13 -7.88
CA LEU A 439 -8.87 6.41 -7.23
C LEU A 439 -8.15 7.39 -8.16
N PHE A 440 -7.15 6.92 -8.90
CA PHE A 440 -6.51 7.73 -9.95
C PHE A 440 -7.52 8.15 -11.02
N LEU A 441 -8.26 7.19 -11.61
CA LEU A 441 -9.18 7.47 -12.73
C LEU A 441 -10.35 8.38 -12.34
N GLN A 442 -10.84 8.31 -11.10
CA GLN A 442 -11.89 9.18 -10.57
C GLN A 442 -11.45 10.64 -10.47
N ASN A 443 -10.17 10.87 -10.16
CA ASN A 443 -9.60 12.21 -9.96
C ASN A 443 -8.82 12.72 -11.18
N HIS A 444 -8.64 11.88 -12.20
CA HIS A 444 -7.84 12.21 -13.38
C HIS A 444 -8.67 12.92 -14.45
N GLU A 445 -8.32 14.17 -14.71
CA GLU A 445 -8.81 14.91 -15.88
C GLU A 445 -7.87 14.71 -17.07
N CYS A 446 -8.42 14.24 -18.20
CA CYS A 446 -7.65 14.06 -19.43
C CYS A 446 -7.13 15.39 -19.95
N ASN A 447 -5.81 15.48 -20.05
CA ASN A 447 -5.10 16.62 -20.65
C ASN A 447 -4.80 16.39 -22.14
N ASP A 448 -4.12 17.35 -22.78
CA ASP A 448 -3.82 17.28 -24.20
C ASP A 448 -3.03 16.04 -24.58
N VAL A 449 -2.08 15.59 -23.76
CA VAL A 449 -1.29 14.38 -24.06
C VAL A 449 -2.20 13.14 -24.08
N CYS A 450 -3.17 13.05 -23.15
CA CYS A 450 -4.17 11.98 -23.14
C CYS A 450 -5.00 11.97 -24.43
N ARG A 451 -5.41 13.16 -24.92
CA ARG A 451 -6.20 13.29 -26.15
C ARG A 451 -5.40 12.90 -27.39
N HIS A 452 -4.13 13.31 -27.47
CA HIS A 452 -3.26 12.97 -28.60
C HIS A 452 -3.02 11.45 -28.71
N VAL A 453 -2.89 10.75 -27.58
CA VAL A 453 -2.78 9.29 -27.56
C VAL A 453 -4.14 8.58 -27.50
N ARG A 454 -5.24 9.30 -27.76
CA ARG A 454 -6.62 8.80 -27.90
C ARG A 454 -7.13 8.00 -26.70
N LEU A 455 -6.80 8.44 -25.48
CA LEU A 455 -7.30 7.82 -24.26
C LEU A 455 -8.77 8.22 -24.01
N PRO A 456 -9.60 7.30 -23.48
CA PRO A 456 -10.98 7.61 -23.12
C PRO A 456 -11.04 8.56 -21.92
N ALA A 457 -11.97 9.53 -21.93
CA ALA A 457 -12.14 10.44 -20.80
C ALA A 457 -12.95 9.78 -19.67
N GLY A 458 -12.30 9.40 -18.57
CA GLY A 458 -12.96 8.84 -17.38
C GLY A 458 -13.65 7.49 -17.61
N VAL A 459 -14.00 6.80 -16.54
CA VAL A 459 -14.47 5.41 -16.54
C VAL A 459 -15.71 5.22 -17.43
N THR A 460 -15.56 4.54 -18.58
CA THR A 460 -16.69 3.87 -19.22
C THR A 460 -17.17 2.80 -18.25
N ARG A 461 -18.33 3.05 -17.62
CA ARG A 461 -19.09 2.04 -16.88
C ARG A 461 -19.31 0.84 -17.80
N SER A 462 -18.65 -0.27 -17.53
CA SER A 462 -19.06 -1.60 -17.99
C SER A 462 -19.25 -2.47 -16.77
#